data_AF-A0A3B1CBA6-F1
#
_entry.id   AF-A0A3B1CBA6-F1
#
_cell.length_a   1.000
_cell.length_b   1.000
_cell.length_c   1.000
_cell.angle_alpha   90.00
_cell.angle_beta   90.00
_cell.angle_gamma   90.00
#
_symmetry.space_group_name_H-M   'P 1'
#
loop_
_entity.id
_entity.type
_entity.pdbx_description
1 polymer ?
#
loop_
_entity_poly.entity_id
_entity_poly.type
_entity_poly.pdbx_seq_one_letter_code
_entity_poly.pdbx_strand_id
1 'polypeptide(L)'
;MANILEILPELMGEEQAYIAGVVKEMDENKARQFANAYRTRRRDPQTILLVALVGFLGIAGIQRFLVDQIGMGILYLLTGGLCLIGTIIDMVNYKKIAFEYNMKQAQEISQVIR
;
A
#
# COMPACT_ATOMS: atom_id res chain seq x y z
N MET A 1 -5.03 4.44 26.40
CA MET A 1 -4.80 3.59 25.21
C MET A 1 -5.41 4.32 24.04
N ALA A 2 -4.64 4.57 22.98
CA ALA A 2 -5.11 5.33 21.84
C ALA A 2 -6.19 4.55 21.06
N ASN A 3 -7.35 5.17 20.85
CA ASN A 3 -8.44 4.55 20.08
C ASN A 3 -8.21 4.81 18.58
N ILE A 4 -8.02 3.73 17.80
CA ILE A 4 -7.75 3.87 16.37
C ILE A 4 -8.92 4.49 15.60
N LEU A 5 -10.16 4.30 16.07
CA LEU A 5 -11.34 4.89 15.44
C LEU A 5 -11.36 6.42 15.54
N GLU A 6 -10.74 6.97 16.58
CA GLU A 6 -10.62 8.42 16.75
C GLU A 6 -9.47 9.00 15.93
N ILE A 7 -8.41 8.23 15.77
CA ILE A 7 -7.14 8.73 15.23
C ILE A 7 -7.02 8.46 13.72
N LEU A 8 -7.55 7.35 13.21
CA LEU A 8 -7.54 6.92 11.80
C LEU A 8 -8.88 6.25 11.40
N PRO A 9 -10.02 7.00 11.40
CA PRO A 9 -11.33 6.47 11.02
C PRO A 9 -11.43 5.99 9.57
N GLU A 10 -10.54 6.46 8.70
CA GLU A 10 -10.52 6.12 7.27
C GLU A 10 -9.92 4.72 6.96
N LEU A 11 -9.45 3.99 7.97
CA LEU A 11 -8.97 2.62 7.81
C LEU A 11 -10.13 1.64 7.89
N MET A 12 -10.10 0.63 7.03
CA MET A 12 -11.14 -0.41 6.99
C MET A 12 -10.51 -1.79 6.87
N GLY A 13 -11.22 -2.80 7.40
CA GLY A 13 -10.87 -4.22 7.22
C GLY A 13 -9.52 -4.60 7.84
N GLU A 14 -8.68 -5.30 7.05
CA GLU A 14 -7.39 -5.84 7.50
C GLU A 14 -6.37 -4.74 7.87
N GLU A 15 -6.38 -3.61 7.14
CA GLU A 15 -5.50 -2.46 7.42
C GLU A 15 -5.78 -1.88 8.81
N GLN A 16 -7.05 -1.75 9.16
CA GLN A 16 -7.46 -1.24 10.47
C GLN A 16 -7.01 -2.17 11.60
N ALA A 17 -7.22 -3.48 11.45
CA ALA A 17 -6.82 -4.46 12.45
C ALA A 17 -5.31 -4.49 12.67
N TYR A 18 -4.52 -4.38 11.59
CA TYR A 18 -3.07 -4.31 11.67
C TYR A 18 -2.57 -3.06 12.41
N ILE A 19 -3.03 -1.88 12.00
CA ILE A 19 -2.60 -0.61 12.58
C ILE A 19 -3.10 -0.49 14.03
N ALA A 20 -4.26 -1.06 14.38
CA ALA A 20 -4.74 -1.12 15.75
C ALA A 20 -3.75 -1.86 16.66
N GLY A 21 -3.15 -2.95 16.17
CA GLY A 21 -2.09 -3.67 16.87
C GLY A 21 -0.84 -2.80 17.10
N VAL A 22 -0.39 -2.07 16.07
CA VAL A 22 0.79 -1.19 16.15
C VAL A 22 0.58 -0.03 17.12
N VAL A 23 -0.57 0.63 17.06
CA VAL A 23 -0.88 1.81 17.85
C VAL A 23 -1.25 1.46 19.31
N LYS A 24 -1.68 0.23 19.59
CA LYS A 24 -2.02 -0.23 20.95
C LYS A 24 -0.84 -0.13 21.93
N GLU A 25 0.38 -0.27 21.44
CA GLU A 25 1.61 -0.17 22.25
C GLU A 25 2.14 1.28 22.39
N MET A 26 1.49 2.26 21.74
CA MET A 26 1.93 3.66 21.75
C MET A 26 1.17 4.51 22.78
N ASP A 27 1.85 5.51 23.33
CA ASP A 27 1.25 6.61 24.09
C ASP A 27 0.39 7.51 23.18
N GLU A 28 -0.58 8.26 23.73
CA GLU A 28 -1.46 9.15 22.95
C GLU A 28 -0.68 10.15 22.07
N ASN A 29 0.45 10.68 22.57
CA ASN A 29 1.27 11.61 21.82
C ASN A 29 1.96 10.92 20.63
N LYS A 30 2.53 9.73 20.85
CA LYS A 30 3.17 8.92 19.80
C LYS A 30 2.16 8.43 18.77
N ALA A 31 0.96 8.04 19.21
CA ALA A 31 -0.13 7.61 18.35
C ALA A 31 -0.61 8.73 17.41
N ARG A 32 -0.73 9.97 17.91
CA ARG A 32 -1.09 11.14 17.08
C ARG A 32 0.00 11.45 16.05
N GLN A 33 1.28 11.39 16.44
CA GLN A 33 2.40 11.59 15.52
C GLN A 33 2.44 10.51 14.44
N PHE A 34 2.25 9.25 14.84
CA PHE A 34 2.16 8.11 13.93
C PHE A 34 1.05 8.32 12.90
N ALA A 35 -0.14 8.69 13.35
CA ALA A 35 -1.29 8.87 12.46
C ALA A 35 -1.10 9.99 11.43
N ASN A 36 -0.51 11.11 11.84
CA ASN A 36 -0.22 12.21 10.92
C ASN A 36 0.81 11.81 9.86
N ALA A 37 1.87 11.11 10.27
CA ALA A 37 2.87 10.59 9.34
C ALA A 37 2.28 9.52 8.42
N TYR A 38 1.46 8.61 8.96
CA TYR A 38 0.84 7.51 8.23
C TYR A 38 -0.14 8.00 7.17
N ARG A 39 -1.03 8.95 7.51
CA ARG A 39 -1.97 9.58 6.57
C ARG A 39 -1.30 10.13 5.32
N THR A 40 -0.12 10.72 5.48
CA THR A 40 0.61 11.35 4.38
C THR A 40 1.25 10.34 3.44
N ARG A 41 1.62 9.15 3.94
CA ARG A 41 2.31 8.10 3.17
C ARG A 41 1.40 6.97 2.69
N ARG A 42 0.22 6.84 3.30
CA ARG A 42 -0.80 5.84 2.95
C ARG A 42 -1.23 6.01 1.50
N ARG A 43 -1.34 4.89 0.78
CA ARG A 43 -1.90 4.84 -0.57
C ARG A 43 -3.27 4.20 -0.55
N ASP A 44 -4.22 4.85 -1.21
CA ASP A 44 -5.57 4.30 -1.37
C ASP A 44 -5.56 3.16 -2.41
N PRO A 45 -6.11 1.97 -2.09
CA PRO A 45 -6.23 0.88 -3.05
C PRO A 45 -6.90 1.27 -4.37
N GLN A 46 -7.88 2.17 -4.33
CA GLN A 46 -8.57 2.67 -5.53
C GLN A 46 -7.62 3.48 -6.41
N THR A 47 -6.69 4.23 -5.83
CA THR A 47 -5.67 4.96 -6.59
C THR A 47 -4.76 3.97 -7.31
N ILE A 48 -4.33 2.90 -6.63
CA ILE A 48 -3.50 1.84 -7.24
C ILE A 48 -4.24 1.18 -8.41
N LEU A 49 -5.53 0.87 -8.24
CA LEU A 49 -6.38 0.32 -9.31
C LEU A 49 -6.50 1.29 -10.50
N LEU A 50 -6.72 2.58 -10.23
CA LEU A 50 -6.90 3.58 -11.27
C LEU A 50 -5.62 3.77 -12.07
N VAL A 51 -4.46 3.79 -11.41
CA VAL A 51 -3.20 3.91 -12.14
C VAL A 51 -2.83 2.60 -12.85
N ALA A 52 -3.22 1.43 -12.32
CA ALA A 52 -3.12 0.16 -13.05
C ALA A 52 -3.98 0.16 -14.33
N LEU A 53 -5.21 0.69 -14.26
CA LEU A 53 -6.10 0.89 -15.42
C LEU A 53 -5.56 1.91 -16.43
N VAL A 54 -4.92 2.98 -15.98
CA VAL A 54 -4.25 3.95 -16.88
C VAL A 54 -3.01 3.32 -17.53
N GLY A 55 -2.26 2.50 -16.78
CA GLY A 55 -1.13 1.72 -17.29
C GLY A 55 -1.53 0.72 -18.39
N PHE A 56 -2.76 0.22 -18.35
CA PHE A 56 -3.36 -0.65 -19.38
C PHE A 56 -3.54 0.06 -20.74
N LEU A 57 -3.78 1.39 -20.74
CA LEU A 57 -4.22 2.15 -21.91
C LEU A 57 -3.10 2.91 -22.66
N GLY A 58 -1.86 2.97 -22.15
CA GLY A 58 -0.83 3.76 -22.83
C GLY A 58 0.63 3.49 -22.51
N ILE A 59 1.00 3.10 -21.29
CA ILE A 59 2.41 2.89 -20.90
C ILE A 59 2.49 1.76 -19.87
N ALA A 60 2.48 0.52 -20.36
CA ALA A 60 2.59 -0.66 -19.51
C ALA A 60 4.00 -0.72 -18.89
N GLY A 61 4.11 -0.56 -17.57
CA GLY A 61 5.34 -0.88 -16.83
C GLY A 61 5.78 0.10 -15.74
N ILE A 62 5.37 1.37 -15.78
CA ILE A 62 5.80 2.37 -14.77
C ILE A 62 5.20 2.05 -13.39
N GLN A 63 3.98 1.50 -13.36
CA GLN A 63 3.30 1.12 -12.11
C GLN A 63 4.02 0.01 -11.34
N ARG A 64 4.65 -0.92 -12.06
CA ARG A 64 5.41 -2.03 -11.49
C ARG A 64 6.73 -1.60 -10.85
N PHE A 65 7.28 -0.46 -11.29
CA PHE A 65 8.47 0.14 -10.67
C PHE A 65 8.19 0.71 -9.29
N LEU A 66 6.93 1.03 -8.98
CA LEU A 66 6.52 1.59 -7.68
C LEU A 66 6.33 0.53 -6.58
N VAL A 67 6.26 -0.77 -6.94
CA VAL A 67 5.87 -1.88 -6.05
C VAL A 67 7.01 -2.90 -5.83
N ASP A 68 8.26 -2.57 -6.18
CA ASP A 68 9.46 -3.39 -5.88
C ASP A 68 9.49 -4.84 -6.42
N GLN A 69 8.57 -5.23 -7.31
CA GLN A 69 8.55 -6.57 -7.94
C GLN A 69 9.22 -6.62 -9.34
N ILE A 70 10.36 -5.94 -9.47
CA ILE A 70 11.07 -5.76 -10.76
C ILE A 70 11.60 -7.11 -11.31
N GLY A 71 11.97 -8.06 -10.44
CA GLY A 71 12.59 -9.33 -10.83
C GLY A 71 11.69 -10.26 -11.67
N MET A 72 10.39 -10.33 -11.35
CA MET A 72 9.42 -11.05 -12.19
C MET A 72 9.01 -10.23 -13.42
N GLY A 73 8.92 -8.90 -13.31
CA GLY A 73 8.54 -8.05 -14.45
C GLY A 73 9.48 -8.18 -15.66
N ILE A 74 10.79 -8.26 -15.43
CA ILE A 74 11.82 -8.31 -16.49
C ILE A 74 11.86 -9.68 -17.19
N LEU A 75 11.72 -10.79 -16.46
CA LEU A 75 11.66 -12.14 -17.05
C LEU A 75 10.45 -12.30 -18.01
N TYR A 76 9.36 -11.57 -17.73
CA TYR A 76 8.10 -11.59 -18.46
C TYR A 76 8.02 -10.56 -19.61
N LEU A 77 8.91 -9.56 -19.65
CA LEU A 77 8.94 -8.51 -20.67
C LEU A 77 9.54 -9.01 -22.00
N LEU A 78 10.42 -10.02 -21.93
CA LEU A 78 11.06 -10.64 -23.10
C LEU A 78 10.11 -11.48 -23.97
N THR A 79 8.89 -11.79 -23.51
CA THR A 79 7.92 -12.63 -24.25
C THR A 79 6.82 -11.86 -25.00
N GLY A 80 6.84 -10.52 -25.03
CA GLY A 80 6.05 -9.68 -25.95
C GLY A 80 4.52 -9.61 -25.79
N GLY A 81 3.87 -10.60 -25.15
CA GLY A 81 2.40 -10.68 -25.00
C GLY A 81 1.85 -10.43 -23.59
N LEU A 82 2.71 -10.16 -22.60
CA LEU A 82 2.39 -10.30 -21.17
C LEU A 82 2.12 -9.00 -20.40
N CYS A 83 2.15 -7.84 -21.07
CA CYS A 83 1.67 -6.58 -20.46
C CYS A 83 0.18 -6.68 -20.05
N LEU A 84 -0.63 -7.39 -20.83
CA LEU A 84 -2.04 -7.65 -20.54
C LEU A 84 -2.22 -8.56 -19.31
N ILE A 85 -1.50 -9.69 -19.26
CA ILE A 85 -1.61 -10.67 -18.17
C ILE A 85 -1.10 -10.07 -16.84
N GLY A 86 -0.01 -9.30 -16.87
CA GLY A 86 0.51 -8.61 -15.69
C GLY A 86 -0.49 -7.60 -15.10
N THR A 87 -1.22 -6.89 -15.96
CA THR A 87 -2.23 -5.91 -15.54
C THR A 87 -3.50 -6.58 -15.02
N ILE A 88 -3.88 -7.74 -15.56
CA ILE A 88 -4.99 -8.56 -15.02
C ILE A 88 -4.65 -9.05 -13.60
N ILE A 89 -3.43 -9.55 -13.38
CA ILE A 89 -2.99 -10.00 -12.05
C ILE A 89 -2.97 -8.83 -11.06
N ASP A 90 -2.53 -7.64 -11.49
CA ASP A 90 -2.54 -6.42 -10.67
C ASP A 90 -3.97 -5.98 -10.34
N MET A 91 -4.89 -6.04 -11.30
CA MET A 91 -6.31 -5.72 -11.09
C MET A 91 -7.03 -6.71 -10.15
N VAL A 92 -6.58 -7.96 -10.08
CA VAL A 92 -7.11 -8.94 -9.11
C VAL A 92 -6.46 -8.76 -7.73
N ASN A 93 -5.19 -8.35 -7.68
CA ASN A 93 -4.42 -8.26 -6.43
C ASN A 93 -4.20 -6.84 -5.90
N TYR A 94 -4.80 -5.80 -6.49
CA TYR A 94 -4.58 -4.39 -6.12
C TYR A 94 -4.80 -4.11 -4.63
N LYS A 95 -5.80 -4.76 -4.01
CA LYS A 95 -6.07 -4.63 -2.57
C LYS A 95 -4.91 -5.15 -1.73
N LYS A 96 -4.36 -6.31 -2.11
CA LYS A 96 -3.25 -6.94 -1.41
C LYS A 96 -1.97 -6.12 -1.58
N ILE A 97 -1.72 -5.61 -2.78
CA ILE A 97 -0.58 -4.75 -3.10
C ILE A 97 -0.64 -3.45 -2.29
N ALA A 98 -1.80 -2.80 -2.26
CA ALA A 98 -2.02 -1.61 -1.44
C ALA A 98 -1.79 -1.88 0.04
N PHE A 99 -2.30 -3.01 0.53
CA PHE A 99 -2.12 -3.42 1.93
C PHE A 99 -0.65 -3.68 2.26
N GLU A 100 0.08 -4.43 1.44
CA GLU A 100 1.52 -4.70 1.65
C GLU A 100 2.35 -3.41 1.66
N TYR A 101 2.07 -2.48 0.74
CA TYR A 101 2.72 -1.18 0.70
C TYR A 101 2.43 -0.36 1.98
N ASN A 102 1.16 -0.28 2.38
CA ASN A 102 0.74 0.47 3.56
C ASN A 102 1.31 -0.15 4.85
N MET A 103 1.38 -1.49 4.92
CA MET A 103 2.00 -2.23 6.03
C MET A 103 3.50 -1.89 6.15
N LYS A 104 4.23 -1.88 5.04
CA LYS A 104 5.66 -1.51 5.02
C LYS A 104 5.85 -0.07 5.50
N GLN A 105 5.02 0.86 5.04
CA GLN A 105 5.07 2.25 5.50
C GLN A 105 4.74 2.39 6.99
N ALA A 106 3.76 1.65 7.50
CA ALA A 106 3.44 1.63 8.92
C ALA A 106 4.61 1.12 9.77
N GLN A 107 5.32 0.07 9.32
CA GLN A 107 6.51 -0.43 10.00
C GLN A 107 7.65 0.59 10.01
N GLU A 108 7.92 1.23 8.87
CA GLU A 108 8.94 2.27 8.78
C GLU A 108 8.64 3.45 9.74
N ILE A 109 7.39 3.91 9.76
CA ILE A 109 6.98 5.01 10.64
C ILE A 109 7.03 4.57 12.11
N SER A 110 6.62 3.35 12.43
CA SER A 110 6.66 2.86 13.82
C SER A 110 8.10 2.79 14.33
N GLN A 111 9.06 2.36 13.51
CA GLN A 111 10.48 2.34 13.86
C GLN A 111 11.05 3.73 14.12
N VAL A 112 10.59 4.75 13.39
CA VAL A 112 11.04 6.14 13.58
C VAL A 112 10.48 6.76 14.86
N ILE A 113 9.26 6.36 15.28
CA ILE A 113 8.55 6.96 16.42
C ILE A 113 8.74 6.16 17.72
N ARG A 114 9.23 4.92 17.64
CA ARG A 114 9.48 4.04 18.79
C ARG A 114 10.53 4.64 19.71
#